data_AF-A0AAD8YX19-F1
#
_entry.id   AF-A0AAD8YX19-F1
#
_cell.length_a   1.000
_cell.length_b   1.000
_cell.length_c   1.000
_cell.angle_alpha   90.00
_cell.angle_beta   90.00
_cell.angle_gamma   90.00
#
_symmetry.space_group_name_H-M   'P 1'
#
loop_
_entity.id
_entity.type
_entity.pdbx_description
1 polymer ?
#
loop_
_entity_poly.entity_id
_entity_poly.type
_entity_poly.pdbx_seq_one_letter_code
_entity_poly.pdbx_strand_id
1 'polypeptide(L)'
;NAACLNFVFDAGTEEGSIMANSLGKMGFHNQIILAPMVRVGTLPMRLLALDYGANIVFCEELIDIKMAQCRRIVNDVLETVDFVAPDDRVMFRTCTKEKERVVFQMGTADPERALTVALLVENDVAAIDVNMGCPKEYSTKGGMGSALLSNPDKIEAVSIHALILQILTTLVRGVSKPVTCKIRILPTMEETVSLVKRIEKTGVAAIAVHGRMKEERPRHPVHCDYIRAISESVSIPVVASGGSLDIIKTNDDIETFREETGASSVMLARAAMWNPSIFRSQGALSVDEVMEEYIKYAVRYDNNTFNTKYCLCQMLRDRVESPMGKRLHAAQTNEEICEVFGMTDYYQMTQAELEARRWVLQATSSPGHQPAMDGDVITMAVRFERREYPPQITPKMYLLEWSRKEKLEQPVYETCLFFLLSGATRPRQSFPVYSYRGKEEVSVHPVVRADSQKWFHFGMVKSDFYGGFFPSFFREKSKKFAEQAAAIVCLRTLGVPEGRIREGNSSLVNKRKREERRHSASEDTGITDSTNRKRRVTEESQKEEQESSDKSMVVNGVPQP
;
A
#
# COMPACT_ATOMS: atom_id res chain seq x y z
N ASN A 1 -26.76 46.51 -45.92
CA ASN A 1 -27.24 46.02 -44.61
C ASN A 1 -26.38 44.83 -44.23
N ALA A 2 -25.22 45.06 -43.60
CA ALA A 2 -25.02 45.30 -42.16
C ALA A 2 -25.10 43.96 -41.38
N ALA A 3 -24.16 43.53 -40.55
CA ALA A 3 -23.11 44.26 -39.85
C ALA A 3 -21.89 43.37 -39.58
N CYS A 4 -20.73 44.03 -39.62
CA CYS A 4 -19.49 43.64 -38.98
C CYS A 4 -19.69 43.69 -37.46
N LEU A 5 -19.42 42.61 -36.73
CA LEU A 5 -19.33 42.63 -35.26
C LEU A 5 -17.85 42.53 -34.89
N ASN A 6 -17.23 43.71 -34.79
CA ASN A 6 -16.00 43.93 -34.06
C ASN A 6 -16.24 43.58 -32.59
N PHE A 7 -15.61 42.52 -32.09
CA PHE A 7 -15.42 42.37 -30.64
C PHE A 7 -14.14 43.10 -30.26
N VAL A 8 -14.33 44.29 -29.71
CA VAL A 8 -13.33 45.02 -28.93
C VAL A 8 -13.07 44.19 -27.67
N PHE A 9 -11.83 43.72 -27.49
CA PHE A 9 -11.39 43.20 -26.20
C PHE A 9 -11.20 44.38 -25.26
N ASP A 10 -12.16 44.59 -24.37
CA ASP A 10 -11.98 45.47 -23.22
C ASP A 10 -11.15 44.72 -22.17
N ALA A 11 -10.04 45.34 -21.79
CA ALA A 11 -9.11 44.78 -20.84
C ALA A 11 -9.56 45.15 -19.43
N GLY A 12 -10.05 44.17 -18.67
CA GLY A 12 -10.18 44.31 -17.23
C GLY A 12 -11.45 43.69 -16.65
N THR A 13 -11.41 42.40 -16.35
CA THR A 13 -12.08 41.78 -15.19
C THR A 13 -11.52 40.36 -14.99
N GLU A 14 -11.28 39.99 -13.73
CA GLU A 14 -10.65 38.73 -13.28
C GLU A 14 -11.44 37.43 -13.63
N GLU A 15 -12.61 37.54 -14.25
CA GLU A 15 -13.46 36.39 -14.58
C GLU A 15 -13.06 35.68 -15.90
N GLY A 16 -12.23 36.31 -16.74
CA GLY A 16 -11.80 35.75 -18.03
C GLY A 16 -10.78 34.60 -17.95
N SER A 17 -10.18 34.34 -16.79
CA SER A 17 -9.20 33.25 -16.58
C SER A 17 -9.87 31.87 -16.50
N ILE A 18 -11.15 31.81 -16.13
CA ILE A 18 -11.85 30.55 -15.87
C ILE A 18 -12.35 29.87 -17.16
N MET A 19 -12.46 30.61 -18.28
CA MET A 19 -13.09 30.13 -19.51
C MET A 19 -12.13 29.84 -20.68
N ALA A 20 -10.82 29.76 -20.44
CA ALA A 20 -9.83 29.39 -21.45
C ALA A 20 -9.23 27.99 -21.20
N ASN A 21 -10.06 26.99 -20.88
CA ASN A 21 -9.66 25.58 -20.81
C ASN A 21 -10.28 24.76 -21.96
N SER A 22 -10.18 25.27 -23.18
CA SER A 22 -10.51 24.52 -24.39
C SER A 22 -9.40 23.49 -24.65
N LEU A 23 -9.72 22.19 -24.46
CA LEU A 23 -8.86 20.99 -24.44
C LEU A 23 -8.13 20.71 -23.11
N GLY A 24 -8.83 21.01 -22.00
CA GLY A 24 -8.47 20.88 -20.57
C GLY A 24 -7.25 20.04 -20.17
N LYS A 25 -6.07 20.68 -20.16
CA LYS A 25 -4.89 20.21 -19.44
C LYS A 25 -4.83 20.90 -18.07
N MET A 26 -4.30 20.22 -17.05
CA MET A 26 -4.07 20.81 -15.73
C MET A 26 -3.16 22.05 -15.83
N GLY A 27 -3.59 23.17 -15.26
CA GLY A 27 -2.81 24.40 -15.14
C GLY A 27 -2.09 24.51 -13.80
N PHE A 28 -0.93 25.17 -13.78
CA PHE A 28 -0.08 25.32 -12.58
C PHE A 28 0.07 26.79 -12.11
N HIS A 29 -0.78 27.70 -12.59
CA HIS A 29 -0.86 29.08 -12.11
C HIS A 29 -1.89 29.24 -10.99
N ASN A 30 -1.57 30.05 -9.99
CA ASN A 30 -2.43 30.39 -8.85
C ASN A 30 -2.97 29.15 -8.13
N GLN A 31 -2.09 28.17 -7.89
CA GLN A 31 -2.42 26.92 -7.23
C GLN A 31 -1.80 26.85 -5.83
N ILE A 32 -2.57 26.29 -4.89
CA ILE A 32 -2.11 25.89 -3.57
C ILE A 32 -1.99 24.36 -3.57
N ILE A 33 -0.77 23.86 -3.38
CA ILE A 33 -0.39 22.49 -3.72
C ILE A 33 0.06 21.72 -2.49
N LEU A 34 -0.42 20.48 -2.31
CA LEU A 34 0.18 19.52 -1.37
C LEU A 34 1.46 18.94 -1.97
N ALA A 35 2.57 19.10 -1.25
CA ALA A 35 3.88 18.60 -1.65
C ALA A 35 3.98 17.06 -1.61
N PRO A 36 4.83 16.45 -2.45
CA PRO A 36 5.14 15.03 -2.37
C PRO A 36 5.91 14.73 -1.09
N MET A 37 5.40 13.77 -0.30
CA MET A 37 5.99 13.40 0.99
C MET A 37 5.93 11.88 1.18
N VAL A 38 7.09 11.22 1.22
CA VAL A 38 7.17 9.77 1.46
C VAL A 38 6.48 9.36 2.74
N ARG A 39 5.66 8.31 2.65
CA ARG A 39 4.68 7.82 3.64
C ARG A 39 3.49 8.75 3.89
N VAL A 40 3.64 10.06 3.85
CA VAL A 40 2.55 10.99 4.21
C VAL A 40 1.56 11.17 3.05
N GLY A 41 2.07 11.30 1.81
CA GLY A 41 1.29 11.57 0.61
C GLY A 41 0.52 10.37 0.05
N THR A 42 0.03 9.47 0.91
CA THR A 42 -0.90 8.39 0.53
C THR A 42 -2.32 8.93 0.32
N LEU A 43 -3.21 8.12 -0.27
CA LEU A 43 -4.56 8.55 -0.68
C LEU A 43 -5.33 9.30 0.43
N PRO A 44 -5.36 8.84 1.70
CA PRO A 44 -6.12 9.54 2.74
C PRO A 44 -5.68 11.00 2.96
N MET A 45 -4.37 11.26 2.97
CA MET A 45 -3.85 12.62 3.15
C MET A 45 -4.16 13.49 1.94
N ARG A 46 -4.05 12.94 0.73
CA ARG A 46 -4.34 13.69 -0.50
C ARG A 46 -5.80 14.12 -0.57
N LEU A 47 -6.72 13.20 -0.27
CA LEU A 47 -8.15 13.52 -0.25
C LEU A 47 -8.49 14.53 0.83
N LEU A 48 -7.90 14.39 2.02
CA LEU A 48 -8.11 15.33 3.11
C LEU A 48 -7.56 16.73 2.79
N ALA A 49 -6.41 16.83 2.14
CA ALA A 49 -5.88 18.11 1.66
C ALA A 49 -6.80 18.76 0.60
N LEU A 50 -7.38 17.97 -0.32
CA LEU A 50 -8.37 18.45 -1.28
C LEU A 50 -9.63 18.98 -0.60
N ASP A 51 -10.13 18.28 0.43
CA ASP A 51 -11.30 18.73 1.19
C ASP A 51 -11.07 20.05 1.90
N TYR A 52 -9.84 20.30 2.35
CA TYR A 52 -9.47 21.57 2.97
C TYR A 52 -9.05 22.65 1.98
N GLY A 53 -9.08 22.41 0.66
CA GLY A 53 -8.89 23.47 -0.33
C GLY A 53 -7.55 23.46 -1.07
N ALA A 54 -6.74 22.41 -0.95
CA ALA A 54 -5.64 22.21 -1.89
C ALA A 54 -6.20 22.04 -3.31
N ASN A 55 -5.61 22.71 -4.29
CA ASN A 55 -6.05 22.61 -5.68
C ASN A 55 -5.43 21.39 -6.38
N ILE A 56 -4.16 21.11 -6.06
CA ILE A 56 -3.35 20.02 -6.63
C ILE A 56 -2.72 19.23 -5.49
N VAL A 57 -2.67 17.90 -5.63
CA VAL A 57 -2.07 17.02 -4.63
C VAL A 57 -1.04 16.09 -5.23
N PHE A 58 0.19 16.12 -4.73
CA PHE A 58 1.22 15.20 -5.15
C PHE A 58 1.16 13.91 -4.33
N CYS A 59 1.36 12.76 -4.97
CA CYS A 59 1.62 11.52 -4.25
C CYS A 59 3.04 11.51 -3.65
N GLU A 60 3.32 10.51 -2.81
CA GLU A 60 4.69 10.26 -2.40
C GLU A 60 5.62 9.92 -3.57
N GLU A 61 6.93 10.12 -3.40
CA GLU A 61 7.94 9.66 -4.36
C GLU A 61 7.88 8.13 -4.46
N LEU A 62 7.51 7.63 -5.64
CA LEU A 62 7.49 6.20 -5.95
C LEU A 62 8.61 5.84 -6.92
N ILE A 63 9.40 4.83 -6.56
CA ILE A 63 10.60 4.46 -7.34
C ILE A 63 10.20 3.70 -8.61
N ASP A 64 10.68 4.18 -9.75
CA ASP A 64 10.35 3.67 -11.08
C ASP A 64 10.60 2.16 -11.24
N ILE A 65 11.70 1.62 -10.70
CA ILE A 65 12.06 0.20 -10.74
C ILE A 65 10.97 -0.67 -10.10
N LYS A 66 10.32 -0.18 -9.04
CA LYS A 66 9.23 -0.90 -8.36
C LYS A 66 7.92 -0.71 -9.10
N MET A 67 7.64 0.51 -9.58
CA MET A 67 6.41 0.81 -10.30
C MET A 67 6.33 0.09 -11.65
N ALA A 68 7.44 -0.07 -12.36
CA ALA A 68 7.50 -0.77 -13.65
C ALA A 68 7.10 -2.26 -13.55
N GLN A 69 7.12 -2.83 -12.35
CA GLN A 69 6.70 -4.21 -12.09
C GLN A 69 5.22 -4.33 -11.68
N CYS A 70 4.53 -3.20 -11.53
CA CYS A 70 3.17 -3.17 -11.03
C CYS A 70 2.15 -3.46 -12.14
N ARG A 71 0.98 -3.96 -11.74
CA ARG A 71 -0.21 -4.08 -12.58
C ARG A 71 -1.27 -3.08 -12.13
N ARG A 72 -1.93 -2.43 -13.09
CA ARG A 72 -3.12 -1.61 -12.85
C ARG A 72 -4.33 -2.53 -12.62
N ILE A 73 -5.04 -2.32 -11.52
CA ILE A 73 -6.24 -3.08 -11.14
C ILE A 73 -7.34 -2.08 -10.79
N VAL A 74 -8.52 -2.26 -11.38
CA VAL A 74 -9.72 -1.57 -10.89
C VAL A 74 -10.24 -2.33 -9.67
N ASN A 75 -10.40 -1.64 -8.56
CA ASN A 75 -10.87 -2.18 -7.30
C ASN A 75 -12.29 -1.68 -7.04
N ASP A 76 -13.28 -2.43 -7.51
CA ASP A 76 -14.69 -2.04 -7.42
C ASP A 76 -15.22 -2.02 -5.98
N VAL A 77 -14.56 -2.73 -5.06
CA VAL A 77 -14.94 -2.74 -3.64
C VAL A 77 -14.66 -1.37 -3.01
N LEU A 78 -13.47 -0.83 -3.26
CA LEU A 78 -13.00 0.44 -2.71
C LEU A 78 -13.28 1.64 -3.63
N GLU A 79 -13.79 1.38 -4.85
CA GLU A 79 -13.95 2.37 -5.91
C GLU A 79 -12.62 3.08 -6.25
N THR A 80 -11.54 2.30 -6.30
CA THR A 80 -10.19 2.79 -6.57
C THR A 80 -9.55 2.16 -7.79
N VAL A 81 -8.45 2.77 -8.25
CA VAL A 81 -7.48 2.14 -9.13
C VAL A 81 -6.21 1.89 -8.34
N ASP A 82 -5.78 0.64 -8.30
CA ASP A 82 -4.64 0.16 -7.55
C ASP A 82 -3.52 -0.28 -8.49
N PHE A 83 -2.30 0.17 -8.22
CA PHE A 83 -1.08 -0.28 -8.87
C PHE A 83 -0.36 -1.24 -7.94
N VAL A 84 -0.44 -2.52 -8.26
CA VAL A 84 -0.07 -3.61 -7.35
C VAL A 84 1.20 -4.30 -7.82
N ALA A 85 2.18 -4.39 -6.94
CA ALA A 85 3.45 -5.06 -7.19
C ALA A 85 3.28 -6.61 -7.20
N PRO A 86 4.28 -7.38 -7.68
CA PRO A 86 4.20 -8.84 -7.74
C PRO A 86 4.06 -9.54 -6.39
N ASP A 87 4.38 -8.86 -5.29
CA ASP A 87 4.20 -9.31 -3.91
C ASP A 87 2.82 -8.94 -3.33
N ASP A 88 1.86 -8.58 -4.19
CA ASP A 88 0.50 -8.12 -3.88
C ASP A 88 0.42 -6.84 -3.04
N ARG A 89 1.55 -6.12 -2.84
CA ARG A 89 1.54 -4.81 -2.19
C ARG A 89 1.00 -3.75 -3.14
N VAL A 90 0.04 -2.96 -2.68
CA VAL A 90 -0.43 -1.75 -3.37
C VAL A 90 0.63 -0.67 -3.24
N MET A 91 1.23 -0.27 -4.36
CA MET A 91 2.28 0.75 -4.43
C MET A 91 1.70 2.16 -4.61
N PHE A 92 0.62 2.27 -5.39
CA PHE A 92 -0.12 3.49 -5.60
C PHE A 92 -1.61 3.16 -5.66
N ARG A 93 -2.43 3.96 -4.97
CA ARG A 93 -3.89 3.89 -4.98
C ARG A 93 -4.42 5.28 -5.24
N THR A 94 -5.33 5.40 -6.19
CA THR A 94 -6.01 6.64 -6.59
C THR A 94 -7.51 6.39 -6.75
N CYS A 95 -8.31 7.44 -6.78
CA CYS A 95 -9.75 7.36 -7.01
C CYS A 95 -10.25 8.54 -7.86
N THR A 96 -11.49 8.43 -8.33
CA THR A 96 -12.11 9.44 -9.20
C THR A 96 -12.10 10.85 -8.59
N LYS A 97 -12.19 10.98 -7.26
CA LYS A 97 -12.23 12.28 -6.57
C LYS A 97 -10.97 13.12 -6.78
N GLU A 98 -9.81 12.49 -6.94
CA GLU A 98 -8.53 13.18 -7.13
C GLU A 98 -7.95 13.04 -8.54
N LYS A 99 -8.54 12.23 -9.43
CA LYS A 99 -7.98 11.90 -10.76
C LYS A 99 -7.51 13.13 -11.54
N GLU A 100 -8.30 14.20 -11.55
CA GLU A 100 -8.00 15.45 -12.27
C GLU A 100 -7.14 16.44 -11.46
N ARG A 101 -6.67 16.05 -10.27
CA ARG A 101 -5.91 16.89 -9.32
C ARG A 101 -4.64 16.23 -8.77
N VAL A 102 -4.48 14.91 -8.94
CA VAL A 102 -3.35 14.16 -8.42
C VAL A 102 -2.16 14.18 -9.39
N VAL A 103 -0.98 14.49 -8.88
CA VAL A 103 0.28 14.45 -9.62
C VAL A 103 1.08 13.25 -9.15
N PHE A 104 1.46 12.39 -10.09
CA PHE A 104 2.27 11.21 -9.81
C PHE A 104 3.75 11.56 -9.80
N GLN A 105 4.40 11.58 -8.63
CA GLN A 105 5.84 11.80 -8.54
C GLN A 105 6.62 10.48 -8.57
N MET A 106 7.54 10.37 -9.53
CA MET A 106 8.50 9.26 -9.58
C MET A 106 9.92 9.67 -9.21
N GLY A 107 10.64 8.75 -8.57
CA GLY A 107 12.10 8.75 -8.54
C GLY A 107 12.63 7.90 -9.69
N THR A 108 13.46 8.49 -10.55
CA THR A 108 14.04 7.81 -11.71
C THR A 108 15.41 8.36 -12.08
N ALA A 109 16.23 7.53 -12.72
CA ALA A 109 17.52 7.87 -13.30
C ALA A 109 17.65 7.27 -14.72
N ASP A 110 16.53 6.91 -15.36
CA ASP A 110 16.49 6.20 -16.64
C ASP A 110 15.29 6.68 -17.48
N PRO A 111 15.52 7.30 -18.64
CA PRO A 111 14.44 7.87 -19.46
C PRO A 111 13.37 6.85 -19.91
N GLU A 112 13.79 5.65 -20.30
CA GLU A 112 12.88 4.64 -20.87
C GLU A 112 12.02 4.00 -19.78
N ARG A 113 12.62 3.74 -18.61
CA ARG A 113 11.88 3.24 -17.45
C ARG A 113 10.93 4.30 -16.90
N ALA A 114 11.34 5.57 -16.88
CA ALA A 114 10.46 6.67 -16.52
C ALA A 114 9.23 6.71 -17.44
N LEU A 115 9.43 6.62 -18.75
CA LEU A 115 8.33 6.59 -19.73
C LEU A 115 7.42 5.38 -19.53
N THR A 116 7.98 4.20 -19.30
CA THR A 116 7.22 2.97 -19.02
C THR A 116 6.29 3.16 -17.82
N VAL A 117 6.78 3.76 -16.74
CA VAL A 117 5.97 4.03 -15.54
C VAL A 117 4.95 5.14 -15.78
N ALA A 118 5.31 6.18 -16.53
CA ALA A 118 4.41 7.27 -16.84
C ALA A 118 3.20 6.80 -17.67
N LEU A 119 3.43 6.00 -18.70
CA LEU A 119 2.37 5.37 -19.52
C LEU A 119 1.49 4.41 -18.71
N LEU A 120 2.05 3.74 -17.70
CA LEU A 120 1.28 2.87 -16.81
C LEU A 120 0.21 3.64 -16.04
N VAL A 121 0.52 4.87 -15.58
CA VAL A 121 -0.35 5.65 -14.67
C VAL A 121 -1.11 6.80 -15.33
N GLU A 122 -0.74 7.23 -16.55
CA GLU A 122 -1.21 8.50 -17.14
C GLU A 122 -2.73 8.63 -17.24
N ASN A 123 -3.46 7.52 -17.33
CA ASN A 123 -4.92 7.52 -17.46
C ASN A 123 -5.67 7.71 -16.13
N ASP A 124 -4.95 7.69 -15.00
CA ASP A 124 -5.52 7.75 -13.64
C ASP A 124 -4.98 8.93 -12.82
N VAL A 125 -4.17 9.79 -13.44
CA VAL A 125 -3.53 10.95 -12.82
C VAL A 125 -3.61 12.18 -13.74
N ALA A 126 -3.47 13.36 -13.16
CA ALA A 126 -3.60 14.61 -13.89
C ALA A 126 -2.28 15.08 -14.51
N ALA A 127 -1.15 14.76 -13.88
CA ALA A 127 0.19 15.09 -14.35
C ALA A 127 1.23 14.10 -13.82
N ILE A 128 2.42 14.12 -14.44
CA ILE A 128 3.59 13.32 -14.07
C ILE A 128 4.68 14.26 -13.55
N ASP A 129 5.30 13.92 -12.43
CA ASP A 129 6.41 14.69 -11.85
C ASP A 129 7.66 13.84 -11.66
N VAL A 130 8.83 14.43 -11.87
CA VAL A 130 10.12 13.80 -11.59
C VAL A 130 10.79 14.45 -10.37
N ASN A 131 11.11 13.62 -9.37
CA ASN A 131 11.86 14.06 -8.20
C ASN A 131 13.35 14.21 -8.52
N MET A 132 13.83 15.46 -8.47
CA MET A 132 15.24 15.82 -8.63
C MET A 132 15.81 16.44 -7.36
N GLY A 133 15.05 16.48 -6.25
CA GLY A 133 15.40 17.25 -5.05
C GLY A 133 15.65 16.42 -3.79
N CYS A 134 15.34 15.12 -3.78
CA CYS A 134 15.41 14.29 -2.57
C CYS A 134 16.86 13.97 -2.16
N PRO A 135 17.33 14.39 -0.96
CA PRO A 135 18.69 14.12 -0.50
C PRO A 135 18.83 12.79 0.27
N LYS A 136 17.75 12.01 0.41
CA LYS A 136 17.74 10.78 1.22
C LYS A 136 18.48 9.65 0.51
N GLU A 137 19.18 8.82 1.29
CA GLU A 137 20.02 7.73 0.78
C GLU A 137 19.32 6.76 -0.16
N TYR A 138 18.04 6.42 0.08
CA TYR A 138 17.33 5.48 -0.79
C TYR A 138 17.15 6.04 -2.21
N SER A 139 17.09 7.37 -2.36
CA SER A 139 16.95 8.05 -3.66
C SER A 139 18.36 8.26 -4.25
N THR A 140 19.31 8.78 -3.47
CA THR A 140 20.66 9.09 -3.96
C THR A 140 21.51 7.86 -4.30
N LYS A 141 21.39 6.73 -3.58
CA LYS A 141 22.09 5.48 -3.92
C LYS A 141 21.62 4.87 -5.25
N GLY A 142 20.40 5.17 -5.67
CA GLY A 142 19.88 4.77 -6.97
C GLY A 142 20.18 5.76 -8.10
N GLY A 143 20.98 6.81 -7.85
CA GLY A 143 21.25 7.88 -8.82
C GLY A 143 20.09 8.87 -9.02
N MET A 144 19.09 8.85 -8.12
CA MET A 144 17.87 9.65 -8.23
C MET A 144 17.87 10.84 -7.25
N GLY A 145 16.82 11.66 -7.31
CA GLY A 145 16.65 12.78 -6.38
C GLY A 145 17.77 13.81 -6.54
N SER A 146 18.33 14.30 -5.44
CA SER A 146 19.39 15.32 -5.50
C SER A 146 20.72 14.80 -6.07
N ALA A 147 20.88 13.48 -6.28
CA ALA A 147 22.04 12.96 -7.00
C ALA A 147 22.03 13.44 -8.47
N LEU A 148 20.85 13.71 -9.02
CA LEU A 148 20.70 14.37 -10.31
C LEU A 148 21.16 15.85 -10.29
N LEU A 149 21.44 16.42 -9.12
CA LEU A 149 21.86 17.83 -8.98
C LEU A 149 23.31 17.99 -8.49
N SER A 150 24.01 16.90 -8.15
CA SER A 150 25.32 16.98 -7.49
C SER A 150 26.36 16.10 -8.15
N ASN A 151 27.46 16.68 -8.61
CA ASN A 151 28.76 16.00 -8.66
C ASN A 151 29.92 17.03 -8.72
N PRO A 152 31.07 16.81 -8.04
CA PRO A 152 32.15 17.79 -7.96
C PRO A 152 32.87 18.05 -9.30
N ASP A 153 32.85 17.09 -10.22
CA ASP A 153 33.57 17.20 -11.49
C ASP A 153 32.69 17.79 -12.60
N LYS A 154 33.17 18.88 -13.23
CA LYS A 154 32.44 19.64 -14.26
C LYS A 154 31.95 18.76 -15.43
N ILE A 155 32.68 17.71 -15.82
CA ILE A 155 32.31 16.81 -16.91
C ILE A 155 31.13 15.91 -16.50
N GLU A 156 31.14 15.42 -15.27
CA GLU A 156 30.05 14.60 -14.73
C GLU A 156 28.80 15.46 -14.48
N ALA A 157 28.95 16.71 -14.03
CA ALA A 157 27.85 17.65 -13.90
C ALA A 157 27.16 17.94 -15.25
N VAL A 158 27.93 18.10 -16.33
CA VAL A 158 27.37 18.24 -17.70
C VAL A 158 26.61 16.98 -18.11
N SER A 159 27.15 15.80 -17.78
CA SER A 159 26.54 14.50 -18.11
C SER A 159 25.25 14.25 -17.32
N ILE A 160 25.19 14.70 -16.06
CA ILE A 160 24.01 14.56 -15.22
C ILE A 160 22.91 15.55 -15.63
N HIS A 161 23.25 16.81 -15.96
CA HIS A 161 22.29 17.74 -16.54
C HIS A 161 21.74 17.18 -17.86
N ALA A 162 22.57 16.55 -18.69
CA ALA A 162 22.10 15.89 -19.91
C ALA A 162 21.11 14.76 -19.61
N LEU A 163 21.35 13.95 -18.57
CA LEU A 163 20.42 12.90 -18.14
C LEU A 163 19.07 13.47 -17.68
N ILE A 164 19.07 14.53 -16.86
CA ILE A 164 17.84 15.24 -16.47
C ILE A 164 17.04 15.66 -17.71
N LEU A 165 17.71 16.35 -18.63
CA LEU A 165 17.06 16.87 -19.83
C LEU A 165 16.55 15.73 -20.72
N GLN A 166 17.27 14.63 -20.79
CA GLN A 166 16.84 13.43 -21.53
C GLN A 166 15.59 12.80 -20.90
N ILE A 167 15.57 12.59 -19.58
CA ILE A 167 14.40 12.06 -18.86
C ILE A 167 13.17 12.93 -19.13
N LEU A 168 13.29 14.25 -18.94
CA LEU A 168 12.17 15.18 -19.13
C LEU A 168 11.72 15.24 -20.59
N THR A 169 12.66 15.31 -21.54
CA THR A 169 12.33 15.34 -22.98
C THR A 169 11.62 14.06 -23.41
N THR A 170 12.06 12.89 -22.93
CA THR A 170 11.41 11.61 -23.21
C THR A 170 9.99 11.58 -22.65
N LEU A 171 9.78 12.03 -21.42
CA LEU A 171 8.46 12.09 -20.80
C LEU A 171 7.53 13.06 -21.55
N VAL A 172 7.96 14.31 -21.77
CA VAL A 172 7.16 15.36 -22.43
C VAL A 172 6.72 14.92 -23.83
N ARG A 173 7.56 14.17 -24.55
CA ARG A 173 7.23 13.63 -25.89
C ARG A 173 6.39 12.36 -25.84
N GLY A 174 6.48 11.60 -24.75
CA GLY A 174 5.96 10.24 -24.66
C GLY A 174 4.59 10.12 -24.00
N VAL A 175 4.20 11.05 -23.12
CA VAL A 175 2.89 11.02 -22.44
C VAL A 175 1.96 12.14 -22.86
N SER A 176 0.66 11.90 -22.73
CA SER A 176 -0.38 12.89 -23.05
C SER A 176 -0.56 13.95 -21.95
N LYS A 177 -0.14 13.64 -20.72
CA LYS A 177 -0.30 14.47 -19.53
C LYS A 177 0.82 15.50 -19.37
N PRO A 178 0.58 16.65 -18.72
CA PRO A 178 1.63 17.59 -18.34
C PRO A 178 2.73 16.90 -17.53
N VAL A 179 3.98 17.26 -17.83
CA VAL A 179 5.16 16.79 -17.09
C VAL A 179 5.77 17.94 -16.31
N THR A 180 6.04 17.74 -15.03
CA THR A 180 6.71 18.70 -14.15
C THR A 180 7.95 18.07 -13.52
N CYS A 181 8.77 18.88 -12.86
CA CYS A 181 9.81 18.36 -11.98
C CYS A 181 9.94 19.20 -10.71
N LYS A 182 10.50 18.58 -9.68
CA LYS A 182 10.79 19.22 -8.40
C LYS A 182 12.28 19.20 -8.07
N ILE A 183 12.87 20.37 -7.92
CA ILE A 183 14.31 20.56 -7.66
C ILE A 183 14.60 21.18 -6.28
N ARG A 184 15.88 21.17 -5.91
CA ARG A 184 16.48 22.06 -4.91
C ARG A 184 17.39 23.06 -5.62
N ILE A 185 17.66 24.19 -4.98
CA ILE A 185 18.63 25.18 -5.49
C ILE A 185 20.07 24.65 -5.43
N LEU A 186 20.92 25.14 -6.32
CA LEU A 186 22.36 24.85 -6.39
C LEU A 186 23.16 25.86 -5.55
N PRO A 187 24.48 25.65 -5.34
CA PRO A 187 25.30 26.54 -4.51
C PRO A 187 25.33 28.00 -4.96
N THR A 188 25.15 28.27 -6.25
CA THR A 188 25.09 29.63 -6.81
C THR A 188 23.77 29.89 -7.53
N MET A 189 23.36 31.16 -7.53
CA MET A 189 22.14 31.62 -8.19
C MET A 189 22.25 31.45 -9.71
N GLU A 190 23.42 31.75 -10.27
CA GLU A 190 23.71 31.64 -11.70
C GLU A 190 23.59 30.20 -12.19
N GLU A 191 24.15 29.24 -11.45
CA GLU A 191 24.03 27.81 -11.77
C GLU A 191 22.57 27.35 -11.68
N THR A 192 21.85 27.78 -10.65
CA THR A 192 20.44 27.42 -10.46
C THR A 192 19.58 27.95 -11.62
N VAL A 193 19.68 29.24 -11.95
CA VAL A 193 18.95 29.86 -13.06
C VAL A 193 19.32 29.23 -14.40
N SER A 194 20.61 28.94 -14.63
CA SER A 194 21.08 28.27 -15.84
C SER A 194 20.48 26.87 -16.00
N LEU A 195 20.40 26.09 -14.90
CA LEU A 195 19.76 24.78 -14.91
C LEU A 195 18.26 24.89 -15.21
N VAL A 196 17.53 25.80 -14.56
CA VAL A 196 16.09 25.94 -14.77
C VAL A 196 15.76 26.38 -16.20
N LYS A 197 16.54 27.28 -16.80
CA LYS A 197 16.41 27.64 -18.22
C LYS A 197 16.65 26.48 -19.18
N ARG A 198 17.51 25.52 -18.81
CA ARG A 198 17.70 24.29 -19.60
C ARG A 198 16.51 23.35 -19.44
N ILE A 199 16.01 23.19 -18.21
CA ILE A 199 14.82 22.39 -17.91
C ILE A 199 13.60 22.92 -18.67
N GLU A 200 13.36 24.23 -18.68
CA GLU A 200 12.27 24.87 -19.42
C GLU A 200 12.24 24.45 -20.90
N LYS A 201 13.41 24.40 -21.55
CA LYS A 201 13.54 24.01 -22.97
C LYS A 201 13.11 22.56 -23.27
N THR A 202 12.96 21.71 -22.26
CA THR A 202 12.45 20.34 -22.45
C THR A 202 10.94 20.31 -22.69
N GLY A 203 10.22 21.41 -22.39
CA GLY A 203 8.77 21.52 -22.54
C GLY A 203 7.98 21.08 -21.31
N VAL A 204 8.61 21.04 -20.12
CA VAL A 204 7.88 20.84 -18.87
C VAL A 204 6.82 21.92 -18.66
N ALA A 205 5.69 21.54 -18.05
CA ALA A 205 4.55 22.43 -17.84
C ALA A 205 4.71 23.36 -16.64
N ALA A 206 5.54 22.97 -15.65
CA ALA A 206 5.87 23.76 -14.48
C ALA A 206 7.11 23.18 -13.78
N ILE A 207 7.72 23.97 -12.90
CA ILE A 207 8.83 23.55 -12.05
C ILE A 207 8.58 23.92 -10.59
N ALA A 208 8.73 22.95 -9.69
CA ALA A 208 8.67 23.19 -8.25
C ALA A 208 10.07 23.38 -7.68
N VAL A 209 10.33 24.51 -7.02
CA VAL A 209 11.63 24.86 -6.47
C VAL A 209 11.57 24.86 -4.95
N HIS A 210 12.30 23.93 -4.33
CA HIS A 210 12.61 24.06 -2.91
C HIS A 210 13.81 25.00 -2.76
N GLY A 211 13.57 26.19 -2.19
CA GLY A 211 14.59 27.21 -1.91
C GLY A 211 15.59 26.85 -0.82
N ARG A 212 16.05 25.60 -0.75
CA ARG A 212 17.14 25.15 0.11
C ARG A 212 18.07 24.26 -0.69
N MET A 213 19.38 24.44 -0.50
CA MET A 213 20.43 23.58 -1.04
C MET A 213 20.32 22.17 -0.47
N LYS A 214 21.00 21.20 -1.06
CA LYS A 214 20.94 19.78 -0.65
C LYS A 214 21.40 19.57 0.80
N GLU A 215 22.45 20.28 1.21
CA GLU A 215 23.09 20.20 2.52
C GLU A 215 22.25 20.89 3.60
N GLU A 216 21.38 21.82 3.20
CA GLU A 216 20.55 22.60 4.10
C GLU A 216 19.38 21.78 4.67
N ARG A 217 19.35 21.76 6.00
CA ARG A 217 18.29 21.17 6.83
C ARG A 217 17.12 22.13 7.04
N PRO A 218 15.94 21.65 7.47
CA PRO A 218 14.75 22.48 7.65
C PRO A 218 14.86 23.62 8.69
N ARG A 219 15.94 23.63 9.50
CA ARG A 219 16.28 24.74 10.42
C ARG A 219 16.96 25.93 9.75
N HIS A 220 17.50 25.73 8.54
CA HIS A 220 18.09 26.82 7.77
C HIS A 220 16.95 27.58 7.08
N PRO A 221 17.05 28.90 6.92
CA PRO A 221 16.04 29.68 6.23
C PRO A 221 15.84 29.20 4.79
N VAL A 222 14.68 29.52 4.21
CA VAL A 222 14.44 29.32 2.78
C VAL A 222 14.96 30.55 2.02
N HIS A 223 15.63 30.33 0.91
CA HIS A 223 16.18 31.37 0.04
C HIS A 223 15.11 31.84 -0.95
N CYS A 224 14.29 32.82 -0.53
CA CYS A 224 13.23 33.39 -1.36
C CYS A 224 13.76 34.16 -2.57
N ASP A 225 14.94 34.78 -2.43
CA ASP A 225 15.68 35.48 -3.48
C ASP A 225 16.03 34.55 -4.65
N TYR A 226 16.46 33.32 -4.38
CA TYR A 226 16.70 32.32 -5.42
C TYR A 226 15.42 31.96 -6.17
N ILE A 227 14.31 31.75 -5.45
CA ILE A 227 13.03 31.40 -6.08
C ILE A 227 12.56 32.58 -6.95
N ARG A 228 12.68 33.81 -6.46
CA ARG A 228 12.34 35.03 -7.23
C ARG A 228 13.18 35.16 -8.49
N ALA A 229 14.50 35.03 -8.38
CA ALA A 229 15.39 35.08 -9.55
C ALA A 229 15.04 34.01 -10.60
N ILE A 230 14.61 32.82 -10.17
CA ILE A 230 14.12 31.78 -11.08
C ILE A 230 12.80 32.22 -11.74
N SER A 231 11.82 32.64 -10.95
CA SER A 231 10.49 33.08 -11.42
C SER A 231 10.57 34.19 -12.47
N GLU A 232 11.50 35.14 -12.33
CA GLU A 232 11.73 36.23 -13.29
C GLU A 232 12.46 35.78 -14.57
N SER A 233 13.11 34.61 -14.53
CA SER A 233 14.03 34.17 -15.57
C SER A 233 13.44 33.19 -16.59
N VAL A 234 12.25 32.63 -16.31
CA VAL A 234 11.56 31.64 -17.15
C VAL A 234 10.09 32.00 -17.35
N SER A 235 9.50 31.47 -18.42
CA SER A 235 8.10 31.69 -18.80
C SER A 235 7.14 30.64 -18.24
N ILE A 236 7.65 29.46 -17.86
CA ILE A 236 6.85 28.40 -17.25
C ILE A 236 6.48 28.75 -15.79
N PRO A 237 5.32 28.28 -15.29
CA PRO A 237 4.94 28.43 -13.89
C PRO A 237 6.01 27.88 -12.93
N VAL A 238 6.45 28.72 -12.00
CA VAL A 238 7.31 28.34 -10.88
C VAL A 238 6.44 28.11 -9.64
N VAL A 239 6.65 26.98 -8.96
CA VAL A 239 5.98 26.62 -7.71
C VAL A 239 6.96 26.75 -6.54
N ALA A 240 6.73 27.72 -5.66
CA ALA A 240 7.59 27.95 -4.50
C ALA A 240 7.36 26.88 -3.42
N SER A 241 8.45 26.34 -2.86
CA SER A 241 8.42 25.33 -1.79
C SER A 241 9.47 25.64 -0.73
N GLY A 242 9.14 25.33 0.53
CA GLY A 242 10.09 25.37 1.65
C GLY A 242 9.68 26.28 2.80
N GLY A 243 8.65 27.13 2.62
CA GLY A 243 8.24 28.14 3.61
C GLY A 243 7.53 27.63 4.86
N SER A 244 7.16 26.34 4.98
CA SER A 244 6.42 25.83 6.16
C SER A 244 7.16 26.10 7.48
N LEU A 245 6.44 26.63 8.47
CA LEU A 245 6.88 27.18 9.78
C LEU A 245 7.71 28.45 9.76
N ASP A 246 8.60 28.57 8.78
CA ASP A 246 9.53 29.69 8.73
C ASP A 246 8.79 30.95 8.31
N ILE A 247 7.98 30.83 7.25
CA ILE A 247 7.18 31.90 6.66
C ILE A 247 5.69 31.56 6.78
N ILE A 248 5.31 30.32 6.49
CA ILE A 248 3.90 29.90 6.41
C ILE A 248 3.49 29.19 7.71
N LYS A 249 2.65 29.87 8.49
CA LYS A 249 2.05 29.37 9.74
C LYS A 249 0.53 29.24 9.63
N THR A 250 -0.08 30.07 8.78
CA THR A 250 -1.52 30.15 8.53
C THR A 250 -1.81 30.06 7.04
N ASN A 251 -3.10 29.99 6.66
CA ASN A 251 -3.51 30.01 5.26
C ASN A 251 -3.15 31.33 4.58
N ASP A 252 -3.33 32.46 5.27
CA ASP A 252 -3.06 33.81 4.74
C ASP A 252 -1.58 34.00 4.37
N ASP A 253 -0.67 33.35 5.10
CA ASP A 253 0.78 33.42 4.83
C ASP A 253 1.18 32.78 3.48
N ILE A 254 0.30 31.95 2.89
CA ILE A 254 0.56 31.29 1.60
C ILE A 254 0.69 32.35 0.51
N GLU A 255 -0.18 33.36 0.50
CA GLU A 255 -0.16 34.42 -0.50
C GLU A 255 1.06 35.32 -0.32
N THR A 256 1.38 35.70 0.93
CA THR A 256 2.60 36.44 1.25
C THR A 256 3.86 35.74 0.73
N PHE A 257 3.98 34.41 0.92
CA PHE A 257 5.12 33.66 0.41
C PHE A 257 5.13 33.58 -1.13
N ARG A 258 3.96 33.55 -1.77
CA ARG A 258 3.83 33.59 -3.23
C ARG A 258 4.34 34.92 -3.79
N GLU A 259 3.89 36.03 -3.23
CA GLU A 259 4.30 37.39 -3.59
C GLU A 259 5.79 37.60 -3.33
N GLU A 260 6.29 37.18 -2.16
CA GLU A 260 7.70 37.31 -1.81
C GLU A 260 8.59 36.54 -2.80
N THR A 261 8.17 35.37 -3.26
CA THR A 261 8.98 34.58 -4.21
C THR A 261 8.70 34.91 -5.68
N GLY A 262 7.75 35.80 -5.98
CA GLY A 262 7.27 36.07 -7.34
C GLY A 262 6.75 34.82 -8.06
N ALA A 263 6.45 33.75 -7.32
CA ALA A 263 6.11 32.46 -7.89
C ALA A 263 4.65 32.43 -8.37
N SER A 264 4.36 31.57 -9.33
CA SER A 264 2.99 31.37 -9.81
C SER A 264 2.10 30.64 -8.81
N SER A 265 2.68 29.76 -8.00
CA SER A 265 1.97 28.85 -7.09
C SER A 265 2.82 28.51 -5.87
N VAL A 266 2.19 27.96 -4.83
CA VAL A 266 2.88 27.56 -3.58
C VAL A 266 2.61 26.09 -3.26
N MET A 267 3.65 25.39 -2.82
CA MET A 267 3.59 23.99 -2.42
C MET A 267 3.98 23.81 -0.95
N LEU A 268 3.11 23.14 -0.19
CA LEU A 268 3.25 22.92 1.26
C LEU A 268 3.50 21.46 1.61
N ALA A 269 4.55 21.22 2.41
CA ALA A 269 4.91 19.88 2.90
C ALA A 269 4.63 19.77 4.41
N ARG A 270 5.55 20.27 5.25
CA ARG A 270 5.54 20.07 6.71
C ARG A 270 4.27 20.62 7.37
N ALA A 271 3.83 21.82 6.98
CA ALA A 271 2.63 22.42 7.53
C ALA A 271 1.40 21.52 7.31
N ALA A 272 1.22 21.02 6.08
CA ALA A 272 0.16 20.10 5.73
C ALA A 272 0.30 18.71 6.37
N MET A 273 1.53 18.22 6.57
CA MET A 273 1.78 16.96 7.27
C MET A 273 1.31 17.00 8.74
N TRP A 274 1.49 18.14 9.41
CA TRP A 274 1.05 18.29 10.80
C TRP A 274 -0.43 18.61 10.91
N ASN A 275 -0.94 19.46 10.02
CA ASN A 275 -2.35 19.78 9.95
C ASN A 275 -2.74 20.12 8.51
N PRO A 276 -3.36 19.19 7.76
CA PRO A 276 -3.80 19.43 6.39
C PRO A 276 -4.86 20.53 6.27
N SER A 277 -5.52 20.94 7.36
CA SER A 277 -6.42 22.10 7.33
C SER A 277 -5.70 23.45 7.15
N ILE A 278 -4.36 23.46 7.02
CA ILE A 278 -3.60 24.65 6.59
C ILE A 278 -4.08 25.19 5.23
N PHE A 279 -4.68 24.35 4.39
CA PHE A 279 -5.24 24.76 3.10
C PHE A 279 -6.59 25.48 3.23
N ARG A 280 -7.23 25.40 4.40
CA ARG A 280 -8.58 25.93 4.64
C ARG A 280 -8.53 27.44 4.83
N SER A 281 -9.25 28.16 3.96
CA SER A 281 -9.29 29.63 3.98
C SER A 281 -10.00 30.21 5.21
N GLN A 282 -10.89 29.46 5.86
CA GLN A 282 -11.54 29.89 7.11
C GLN A 282 -10.69 29.60 8.37
N GLY A 283 -9.40 29.31 8.20
CA GLY A 283 -8.48 28.99 9.28
C GLY A 283 -8.33 27.49 9.57
N ALA A 284 -7.27 27.15 10.30
CA ALA A 284 -6.97 25.77 10.66
C ALA A 284 -7.97 25.21 11.69
N LEU A 285 -8.35 23.95 11.49
CA LEU A 285 -9.14 23.16 12.44
C LEU A 285 -8.25 22.59 13.55
N SER A 286 -8.88 22.10 14.62
CA SER A 286 -8.15 21.40 15.67
C SER A 286 -7.51 20.13 15.12
N VAL A 287 -6.36 19.74 15.67
CA VAL A 287 -5.65 18.53 15.22
C VAL A 287 -6.50 17.28 15.49
N ASP A 288 -7.32 17.28 16.54
CA ASP A 288 -8.18 16.15 16.90
C ASP A 288 -9.28 15.91 15.84
N GLU A 289 -9.99 16.96 15.43
CA GLU A 289 -10.97 16.86 14.31
C GLU A 289 -10.32 16.37 13.01
N VAL A 290 -9.13 16.88 12.71
CA VAL A 290 -8.40 16.53 11.48
C VAL A 290 -7.92 15.07 11.49
N MET A 291 -7.51 14.56 12.66
CA MET A 291 -7.13 13.15 12.81
C MET A 291 -8.34 12.23 12.63
N GLU A 292 -9.52 12.59 13.15
CA GLU A 292 -10.75 11.82 12.95
C GLU A 292 -11.12 11.72 11.46
N GLU A 293 -11.10 12.85 10.73
CA GLU A 293 -11.36 12.85 9.28
C GLU A 293 -10.32 12.06 8.49
N TYR A 294 -9.04 12.12 8.89
CA TYR A 294 -7.99 11.29 8.29
C TYR A 294 -8.26 9.79 8.51
N ILE A 295 -8.68 9.39 9.71
CA ILE A 295 -9.01 7.99 10.03
C ILE A 295 -10.18 7.51 9.18
N LYS A 296 -11.21 8.35 8.97
CA LYS A 296 -12.36 8.00 8.11
C LYS A 296 -11.91 7.60 6.71
N TYR A 297 -11.00 8.37 6.12
CA TYR A 297 -10.41 8.03 4.82
C TYR A 297 -9.51 6.80 4.88
N ALA A 298 -8.69 6.67 5.91
CA ALA A 298 -7.81 5.52 6.08
C ALA A 298 -8.59 4.20 6.15
N VAL A 299 -9.72 4.17 6.86
CA VAL A 299 -10.59 2.99 6.95
C VAL A 299 -11.32 2.75 5.64
N ARG A 300 -11.96 3.79 5.07
CA ARG A 300 -12.74 3.68 3.83
C ARG A 300 -11.92 3.12 2.67
N TYR A 301 -10.67 3.56 2.55
CA TYR A 301 -9.78 3.16 1.46
C TYR A 301 -8.77 2.07 1.86
N ASP A 302 -9.05 1.30 2.93
CA ASP A 302 -8.23 0.18 3.36
C ASP A 302 -6.73 0.51 3.40
N ASN A 303 -6.40 1.65 4.01
CA ASN A 303 -5.04 2.14 4.10
C ASN A 303 -4.22 1.28 5.06
N ASN A 304 -2.94 1.08 4.75
CA ASN A 304 -2.05 0.27 5.57
C ASN A 304 -1.95 0.83 7.00
N THR A 305 -2.14 -0.01 8.02
CA THR A 305 -2.15 0.42 9.41
C THR A 305 -0.86 1.10 9.86
N PHE A 306 0.31 0.62 9.44
CA PHE A 306 1.57 1.28 9.79
C PHE A 306 1.69 2.66 9.16
N ASN A 307 1.12 2.84 7.96
CA ASN A 307 1.06 4.13 7.29
C ASN A 307 0.09 5.10 8.00
N THR A 308 -1.11 4.63 8.33
CA THR A 308 -2.12 5.40 9.09
C THR A 308 -1.52 5.87 10.42
N LYS A 309 -0.94 4.94 11.19
CA LYS A 309 -0.27 5.24 12.46
C LYS A 309 0.86 6.26 12.29
N TYR A 310 1.70 6.09 11.26
CA TYR A 310 2.79 7.02 11.00
C TYR A 310 2.30 8.45 10.80
N CYS A 311 1.25 8.66 9.99
CA CYS A 311 0.71 9.98 9.71
C CYS A 311 0.07 10.62 10.95
N LEU A 312 -0.71 9.85 11.72
CA LEU A 312 -1.29 10.31 12.98
C LEU A 312 -0.20 10.70 14.00
N CYS A 313 0.88 9.93 14.10
CA CYS A 313 2.04 10.32 14.91
C CYS A 313 2.69 11.63 14.45
N GLN A 314 2.73 11.91 13.13
CA GLN A 314 3.21 13.21 12.64
C GLN A 314 2.29 14.35 13.06
N MET A 315 0.97 14.17 13.01
CA MET A 315 0.00 15.16 13.46
C MET A 315 0.08 15.42 14.96
N LEU A 316 0.30 14.38 15.76
CA LEU A 316 0.45 14.51 17.21
C LEU A 316 1.69 15.28 17.64
N ARG A 317 2.77 15.24 16.87
CA ARG A 317 4.05 15.92 17.14
C ARG A 317 4.53 15.70 18.59
N ASP A 318 4.44 16.73 19.42
CA ASP A 318 4.81 16.79 20.82
C ASP A 318 3.83 16.05 21.76
N ARG A 319 2.60 15.79 21.31
CA ARG A 319 1.59 15.00 22.04
C ARG A 319 1.76 13.48 21.89
N VAL A 320 2.81 12.99 21.22
CA VAL A 320 3.03 11.54 21.04
C VAL A 320 3.25 10.81 22.38
N GLU A 321 3.79 11.49 23.39
CA GLU A 321 3.99 10.93 24.73
C GLU A 321 2.74 10.98 25.63
N SER A 322 1.64 11.57 25.15
CA SER A 322 0.37 11.60 25.86
C SER A 322 -0.19 10.17 26.05
N PRO A 323 -1.11 9.94 27.00
CA PRO A 323 -1.77 8.64 27.15
C PRO A 323 -2.42 8.14 25.84
N MET A 324 -3.02 9.06 25.06
CA MET A 324 -3.57 8.75 23.75
C MET A 324 -2.48 8.37 22.75
N GLY A 325 -1.38 9.13 22.68
CA GLY A 325 -0.26 8.85 21.78
C GLY A 325 0.42 7.50 22.06
N LYS A 326 0.55 7.13 23.34
CA LYS A 326 1.04 5.80 23.76
C LYS A 326 0.10 4.67 23.33
N ARG A 327 -1.22 4.84 23.48
CA ARG A 327 -2.21 3.86 22.98
C ARG A 327 -2.14 3.74 21.45
N LEU A 328 -2.07 4.86 20.73
CA LEU A 328 -1.89 4.86 19.28
C LEU A 328 -0.59 4.13 18.86
N HIS A 329 0.50 4.35 19.57
CA HIS A 329 1.77 3.68 19.28
C HIS A 329 1.66 2.15 19.40
N ALA A 330 0.95 1.68 20.44
CA ALA A 330 0.70 0.28 20.71
C ALA A 330 -0.21 -0.41 19.68
N ALA A 331 -1.11 0.33 19.02
CA ALA A 331 -2.05 -0.21 18.05
C ALA A 331 -1.36 -0.90 16.86
N GLN A 332 -1.85 -2.09 16.51
CA GLN A 332 -1.38 -2.97 15.43
C GLN A 332 -2.38 -3.12 14.28
N THR A 333 -3.64 -2.72 14.47
CA THR A 333 -4.70 -2.77 13.45
C THR A 333 -5.39 -1.43 13.27
N ASN A 334 -6.07 -1.20 12.14
CA ASN A 334 -6.90 -0.01 11.95
C ASN A 334 -8.09 0.02 12.92
N GLU A 335 -8.58 -1.14 13.37
CA GLU A 335 -9.62 -1.25 14.40
C GLU A 335 -9.14 -0.70 15.75
N GLU A 336 -7.96 -1.12 16.20
CA GLU A 336 -7.34 -0.62 17.44
C GLU A 336 -7.02 0.89 17.34
N ILE A 337 -6.62 1.37 16.16
CA ILE A 337 -6.49 2.82 15.92
C ILE A 337 -7.85 3.49 16.11
N CYS A 338 -8.93 2.98 15.51
CA CYS A 338 -10.25 3.56 15.68
C CYS A 338 -10.71 3.55 17.15
N GLU A 339 -10.43 2.49 17.90
CA GLU A 339 -10.73 2.41 19.33
C GLU A 339 -10.03 3.53 20.14
N VAL A 340 -8.76 3.84 19.81
CA VAL A 340 -8.01 4.92 20.48
C VAL A 340 -8.74 6.27 20.39
N PHE A 341 -9.38 6.52 19.24
CA PHE A 341 -10.11 7.74 18.91
C PHE A 341 -11.64 7.63 19.13
N GLY A 342 -12.14 6.54 19.71
CA GLY A 342 -13.58 6.36 19.95
C GLY A 342 -14.41 6.16 18.67
N MET A 343 -13.80 5.65 17.60
CA MET A 343 -14.39 5.49 16.27
C MET A 343 -14.73 4.03 15.92
N THR A 344 -14.90 3.16 16.92
CA THR A 344 -15.15 1.73 16.71
C THR A 344 -16.41 1.46 15.89
N ASP A 345 -17.51 2.18 16.18
CA ASP A 345 -18.78 2.04 15.46
C ASP A 345 -18.61 2.37 13.97
N TYR A 346 -17.90 3.47 13.67
CA TYR A 346 -17.60 3.86 12.29
C TYR A 346 -16.78 2.78 11.56
N TYR A 347 -15.77 2.21 12.24
CA TYR A 347 -14.96 1.12 11.67
C TYR A 347 -15.83 -0.09 11.32
N GLN A 348 -16.64 -0.56 12.27
CA GLN A 348 -17.50 -1.73 12.08
C GLN A 348 -18.52 -1.53 10.95
N MET A 349 -19.19 -0.37 10.93
CA MET A 349 -20.13 -0.03 9.86
C MET A 349 -19.45 0.00 8.49
N THR A 350 -18.28 0.62 8.40
CA THR A 350 -17.53 0.71 7.14
C THR A 350 -17.06 -0.67 6.67
N GLN A 351 -16.54 -1.52 7.57
CA GLN A 351 -16.15 -2.88 7.20
C GLN A 351 -17.34 -3.71 6.73
N ALA A 352 -18.49 -3.63 7.40
CA ALA A 352 -19.71 -4.31 6.97
C ALA A 352 -20.16 -3.87 5.56
N GLU A 353 -20.07 -2.58 5.25
CA GLU A 353 -20.36 -2.06 3.91
C GLU A 353 -19.40 -2.62 2.85
N LEU A 354 -18.09 -2.61 3.13
CA LEU A 354 -17.07 -3.15 2.22
C LEU A 354 -17.24 -4.66 1.99
N GLU A 355 -17.62 -5.41 3.03
CA GLU A 355 -17.92 -6.84 2.91
C GLU A 355 -19.20 -7.11 2.11
N ALA A 356 -20.24 -6.31 2.30
CA ALA A 356 -21.45 -6.38 1.48
C ALA A 356 -21.15 -6.10 0.00
N ARG A 357 -20.33 -5.10 -0.31
CA ARG A 357 -19.88 -4.81 -1.69
C ARG A 357 -19.11 -5.98 -2.29
N ARG A 358 -18.18 -6.58 -1.54
CA ARG A 358 -17.45 -7.79 -1.97
C ARG A 358 -18.40 -8.93 -2.30
N TRP A 359 -19.40 -9.17 -1.45
CA TRP A 359 -20.40 -10.21 -1.67
C TRP A 359 -21.18 -9.98 -2.96
N VAL A 360 -21.68 -8.76 -3.19
CA VAL A 360 -22.43 -8.40 -4.40
C VAL A 360 -21.57 -8.58 -5.65
N LEU A 361 -20.31 -8.13 -5.63
CA LEU A 361 -19.40 -8.27 -6.76
C LEU A 361 -19.08 -9.73 -7.07
N GLN A 362 -18.88 -10.59 -6.05
CA GLN A 362 -18.69 -12.02 -6.24
C GLN A 362 -19.94 -12.71 -6.80
N ALA A 363 -21.13 -12.29 -6.36
CA ALA A 363 -22.39 -12.80 -6.87
C ALA A 363 -22.64 -12.40 -8.34
N THR A 364 -22.27 -11.18 -8.74
CA THR A 364 -22.50 -10.62 -10.08
C THR A 364 -21.44 -10.99 -11.11
N SER A 365 -20.20 -11.25 -10.69
CA SER A 365 -19.12 -11.76 -11.56
C SER A 365 -19.26 -13.26 -11.91
N SER A 366 -20.43 -13.84 -11.64
CA SER A 366 -20.75 -15.24 -11.92
C SER A 366 -21.84 -15.40 -12.99
N PRO A 367 -21.51 -15.50 -14.28
CA PRO A 367 -22.06 -16.55 -15.13
C PRO A 367 -21.14 -17.76 -15.01
N GLY A 368 -21.41 -18.69 -14.07
CA GLY A 368 -20.77 -20.01 -14.07
C GLY A 368 -20.07 -20.53 -12.79
N HIS A 369 -20.43 -20.08 -11.58
CA HIS A 369 -19.98 -20.73 -10.33
C HIS A 369 -20.90 -21.87 -9.86
N GLN A 370 -21.49 -22.62 -10.80
CA GLN A 370 -21.90 -23.98 -10.49
C GLN A 370 -20.69 -24.89 -10.74
N PRO A 371 -20.37 -25.85 -9.86
CA PRO A 371 -19.41 -26.88 -10.21
C PRO A 371 -19.85 -27.49 -11.54
N ALA A 372 -19.02 -27.34 -12.57
CA ALA A 372 -19.26 -28.06 -13.82
C ALA A 372 -19.11 -29.54 -13.48
N MET A 373 -20.25 -30.24 -13.43
CA MET A 373 -20.30 -31.68 -13.32
C MET A 373 -20.13 -32.22 -14.73
N ASP A 374 -18.94 -32.68 -15.06
CA ASP A 374 -18.69 -33.46 -16.26
C ASP A 374 -18.48 -34.92 -15.82
N GLY A 375 -19.57 -35.69 -15.76
CA GLY A 375 -19.56 -37.05 -15.19
C GLY A 375 -19.21 -37.09 -13.70
N ASP A 376 -18.25 -37.94 -13.32
CA ASP A 376 -17.79 -38.11 -11.93
C ASP A 376 -16.77 -37.03 -11.49
N VAL A 377 -16.46 -36.06 -12.35
CA VAL A 377 -15.43 -35.05 -12.10
C VAL A 377 -16.02 -33.76 -11.54
N ILE A 378 -15.72 -33.47 -10.28
CA ILE A 378 -16.00 -32.18 -9.65
C ILE A 378 -14.83 -31.25 -9.91
N THR A 379 -15.06 -29.97 -10.13
CA THR A 379 -13.99 -29.01 -10.41
C THR A 379 -14.14 -27.77 -9.54
N MET A 380 -13.07 -27.40 -8.81
CA MET A 380 -13.09 -26.27 -7.86
C MET A 380 -11.76 -25.48 -7.85
N ALA A 381 -11.85 -24.16 -7.68
CA ALA A 381 -10.69 -23.29 -7.53
C ALA A 381 -10.22 -23.28 -6.08
N VAL A 382 -9.00 -23.77 -5.82
CA VAL A 382 -8.43 -23.91 -4.47
C VAL A 382 -7.04 -23.32 -4.40
N ARG A 383 -6.80 -22.46 -3.39
CA ARG A 383 -5.49 -21.93 -3.01
C ARG A 383 -5.39 -21.91 -1.49
N PHE A 384 -4.24 -22.33 -0.94
CA PHE A 384 -3.93 -22.15 0.47
C PHE A 384 -3.23 -20.80 0.69
N GLU A 385 -3.87 -19.89 1.41
CA GLU A 385 -3.26 -18.64 1.86
C GLU A 385 -3.13 -18.64 3.38
N ARG A 386 -1.90 -18.66 3.91
CA ARG A 386 -1.66 -18.78 5.35
C ARG A 386 -2.39 -17.74 6.21
N ARG A 387 -2.56 -16.53 5.69
CA ARG A 387 -3.26 -15.41 6.36
C ARG A 387 -4.76 -15.66 6.59
N GLU A 388 -5.36 -16.61 5.88
CA GLU A 388 -6.79 -16.95 6.00
C GLU A 388 -7.09 -17.93 7.16
N TYR A 389 -6.06 -18.46 7.81
CA TYR A 389 -6.17 -19.51 8.83
C TYR A 389 -5.53 -19.08 10.16
N PRO A 390 -6.07 -19.52 11.31
CA PRO A 390 -5.44 -19.28 12.61
C PRO A 390 -4.00 -19.79 12.67
N PRO A 391 -3.11 -19.17 13.46
CA PRO A 391 -1.71 -19.62 13.60
C PRO A 391 -1.56 -21.09 14.01
N GLN A 392 -2.52 -21.60 14.78
CA GLN A 392 -2.53 -22.95 15.33
C GLN A 392 -3.27 -23.98 14.46
N ILE A 393 -4.05 -23.56 13.46
CA ILE A 393 -4.88 -24.47 12.65
C ILE A 393 -4.46 -24.37 11.18
N THR A 394 -4.29 -25.54 10.55
CA THR A 394 -4.06 -25.65 9.10
C THR A 394 -5.03 -26.66 8.52
N PRO A 395 -5.42 -26.55 7.24
CA PRO A 395 -6.28 -27.53 6.57
C PRO A 395 -5.88 -29.00 6.79
N LYS A 396 -4.58 -29.32 6.74
CA LYS A 396 -4.08 -30.68 7.05
C LYS A 396 -4.37 -31.11 8.49
N MET A 397 -4.20 -30.21 9.45
CA MET A 397 -4.48 -30.49 10.86
C MET A 397 -5.98 -30.66 11.08
N TYR A 398 -6.79 -29.82 10.43
CA TYR A 398 -8.24 -29.90 10.52
C TYR A 398 -8.78 -31.20 9.92
N LEU A 399 -8.30 -31.61 8.74
CA LEU A 399 -8.65 -32.89 8.12
C LEU A 399 -8.23 -34.09 8.98
N LEU A 400 -7.06 -34.01 9.63
CA LEU A 400 -6.59 -35.05 10.55
C LEU A 400 -7.47 -35.16 11.81
N GLU A 401 -7.81 -34.04 12.43
CA GLU A 401 -8.68 -34.00 13.60
C GLU A 401 -10.10 -34.48 13.27
N TRP A 402 -10.64 -34.04 12.13
CA TRP A 402 -11.93 -34.51 11.63
C TRP A 402 -11.91 -36.03 11.39
N SER A 403 -10.87 -36.56 10.73
CA SER A 403 -10.76 -38.01 10.48
C SER A 403 -10.71 -38.81 11.80
N ARG A 404 -9.99 -38.32 12.81
CA ARG A 404 -9.98 -38.95 14.15
C ARG A 404 -11.36 -38.92 14.82
N LYS A 405 -12.07 -37.79 14.73
CA LYS A 405 -13.40 -37.63 15.32
C LYS A 405 -14.42 -38.59 14.71
N GLU A 406 -14.33 -38.79 13.40
CA GLU A 406 -15.20 -39.70 12.65
C GLU A 406 -14.74 -41.17 12.72
N LYS A 407 -13.70 -41.49 13.50
CA LYS A 407 -13.09 -42.84 13.65
C LYS A 407 -12.64 -43.45 12.33
N LEU A 408 -12.04 -42.60 11.51
CA LEU A 408 -11.59 -42.91 10.18
C LEU A 408 -10.07 -43.06 10.11
N GLU A 409 -9.56 -43.76 9.10
CA GLU A 409 -8.11 -43.87 8.87
C GLU A 409 -7.46 -42.50 8.63
N GLN A 410 -6.18 -42.36 8.94
CA GLN A 410 -5.52 -41.06 8.82
C GLN A 410 -5.25 -40.70 7.35
N PRO A 411 -5.48 -39.45 6.92
CA PRO A 411 -5.24 -39.03 5.55
C PRO A 411 -3.74 -39.13 5.20
N VAL A 412 -3.41 -39.84 4.12
CA VAL A 412 -2.04 -40.00 3.62
C VAL A 412 -1.79 -39.00 2.51
N TYR A 413 -0.64 -38.32 2.56
CA TYR A 413 -0.27 -37.31 1.56
C TYR A 413 0.88 -37.82 0.71
N GLU A 414 0.67 -37.83 -0.60
CA GLU A 414 1.72 -38.06 -1.59
C GLU A 414 2.06 -36.73 -2.27
N THR A 415 3.34 -36.50 -2.57
CA THR A 415 3.75 -35.30 -3.29
C THR A 415 4.63 -35.70 -4.47
N CYS A 416 4.18 -35.35 -5.67
CA CYS A 416 4.93 -35.59 -6.89
C CYS A 416 5.70 -34.32 -7.31
N LEU A 417 6.92 -34.50 -7.79
CA LEU A 417 7.78 -33.44 -8.29
C LEU A 417 7.70 -33.41 -9.83
N PHE A 418 7.48 -32.24 -10.43
CA PHE A 418 7.43 -32.12 -11.89
C PHE A 418 8.39 -31.05 -12.43
N PHE A 419 8.86 -31.30 -13.66
CA PHE A 419 9.74 -30.41 -14.41
C PHE A 419 8.94 -29.59 -15.43
N LEU A 420 9.26 -28.30 -15.56
CA LEU A 420 8.67 -27.44 -16.60
C LEU A 420 9.62 -27.33 -17.81
N LEU A 421 9.09 -27.64 -18.99
CA LEU A 421 9.74 -27.44 -20.28
C LEU A 421 9.66 -25.97 -20.69
N SER A 422 10.75 -25.39 -21.21
CA SER A 422 10.72 -24.04 -21.78
C SER A 422 10.03 -24.08 -23.15
N GLY A 423 9.03 -23.21 -23.37
CA GLY A 423 8.37 -23.07 -24.67
C GLY A 423 6.85 -22.85 -24.64
N ALA A 424 6.16 -23.16 -23.54
CA ALA A 424 4.74 -22.83 -23.41
C ALA A 424 4.55 -21.38 -22.93
N THR A 425 3.95 -20.55 -23.78
CA THR A 425 3.43 -19.23 -23.42
C THR A 425 2.49 -19.36 -22.21
N ARG A 426 2.61 -18.42 -21.23
CA ARG A 426 1.67 -18.35 -20.10
C ARG A 426 0.26 -18.20 -20.66
N PRO A 427 -0.71 -19.09 -20.36
CA PRO A 427 -2.10 -18.76 -20.63
C PRO A 427 -2.46 -17.51 -19.81
N ARG A 428 -3.11 -16.56 -20.48
CA ARG A 428 -3.53 -15.24 -19.96
C ARG A 428 -4.64 -15.30 -18.88
N GLN A 429 -4.88 -16.45 -18.26
CA GLN A 429 -5.88 -16.64 -17.20
C GLN A 429 -5.23 -17.24 -15.96
N SER A 430 -5.38 -16.54 -14.84
CA SER A 430 -4.87 -16.91 -13.53
C SER A 430 -5.76 -17.94 -12.83
N PHE A 431 -6.02 -19.11 -13.43
CA PHE A 431 -6.63 -20.24 -12.71
C PHE A 431 -6.24 -21.57 -13.36
N PRO A 432 -5.42 -22.42 -12.72
CA PRO A 432 -5.50 -23.85 -12.94
C PRO A 432 -6.48 -24.44 -11.94
N VAL A 433 -7.68 -24.62 -12.49
CA VAL A 433 -8.83 -25.42 -12.12
C VAL A 433 -8.45 -26.92 -12.08
N TYR A 434 -9.10 -27.79 -11.26
CA TYR A 434 -9.46 -29.24 -11.47
C TYR A 434 -9.68 -30.01 -10.13
N SER A 435 -10.63 -30.95 -10.10
CA SER A 435 -10.64 -32.15 -9.22
C SER A 435 -10.90 -33.40 -10.09
N TYR A 436 -10.74 -34.62 -9.58
CA TYR A 436 -11.10 -35.90 -10.22
C TYR A 436 -11.60 -36.85 -9.14
N ARG A 437 -12.69 -37.57 -9.41
CA ARG A 437 -13.11 -38.72 -8.60
C ARG A 437 -13.11 -39.93 -9.52
N GLY A 438 -12.20 -40.86 -9.31
CA GLY A 438 -12.20 -42.16 -9.99
C GLY A 438 -11.80 -43.26 -9.03
N LYS A 439 -12.43 -44.42 -9.18
CA LYS A 439 -12.15 -45.64 -8.42
C LYS A 439 -10.90 -46.39 -8.89
N GLU A 440 -10.20 -45.86 -9.89
CA GLU A 440 -9.00 -46.46 -10.47
C GLU A 440 -7.77 -45.56 -10.28
N GLU A 441 -6.64 -46.21 -10.02
CA GLU A 441 -5.31 -45.61 -9.90
C GLU A 441 -4.93 -44.96 -11.24
N VAL A 442 -4.92 -43.63 -11.29
CA VAL A 442 -4.52 -42.92 -12.51
C VAL A 442 -3.02 -43.07 -12.66
N SER A 443 -2.58 -43.82 -13.67
CA SER A 443 -1.17 -43.87 -14.05
C SER A 443 -0.74 -42.48 -14.53
N VAL A 444 0.06 -41.80 -13.70
CA VAL A 444 0.66 -40.52 -14.03
C VAL A 444 1.76 -40.79 -15.05
N HIS A 445 1.50 -40.56 -16.34
CA HIS A 445 2.51 -40.77 -17.37
C HIS A 445 3.74 -39.88 -17.12
N PRO A 446 4.96 -40.43 -17.05
CA PRO A 446 6.17 -39.68 -16.80
C PRO A 446 6.58 -38.94 -18.07
N VAL A 447 6.37 -37.62 -18.12
CA VAL A 447 6.94 -36.81 -19.20
C VAL A 447 8.41 -36.54 -18.86
N VAL A 448 9.31 -37.25 -19.55
CA VAL A 448 10.76 -37.10 -19.46
C VAL A 448 11.29 -36.43 -20.73
N ARG A 449 11.87 -35.23 -20.62
CA ARG A 449 13.31 -34.93 -20.87
C ARG A 449 13.60 -33.45 -20.56
N ALA A 450 14.72 -33.22 -19.89
CA ALA A 450 15.07 -32.02 -19.15
C ALA A 450 15.70 -30.91 -20.02
N ASP A 451 15.48 -29.63 -19.62
CA ASP A 451 16.53 -28.58 -19.62
C ASP A 451 16.17 -27.27 -18.88
N SER A 452 15.49 -27.30 -17.72
CA SER A 452 15.40 -26.09 -16.87
C SER A 452 15.24 -26.38 -15.36
N GLN A 453 16.01 -25.68 -14.52
CA GLN A 453 16.15 -25.89 -13.06
C GLN A 453 14.96 -25.38 -12.20
N LYS A 454 13.72 -25.38 -12.68
CA LYS A 454 12.56 -24.89 -11.89
C LYS A 454 11.64 -26.05 -11.47
N TRP A 455 11.48 -26.20 -10.15
CA TRP A 455 10.77 -27.28 -9.47
C TRP A 455 9.39 -26.82 -8.98
N PHE A 456 8.36 -27.67 -9.14
CA PHE A 456 7.04 -27.45 -8.57
C PHE A 456 6.51 -28.75 -7.94
N HIS A 457 5.80 -28.59 -6.82
CA HIS A 457 5.20 -29.68 -6.05
C HIS A 457 3.71 -29.76 -6.34
N PHE A 458 3.21 -30.98 -6.47
CA PHE A 458 1.79 -31.30 -6.55
C PHE A 458 1.44 -32.20 -5.37
N GLY A 459 0.51 -31.75 -4.52
CA GLY A 459 0.03 -32.52 -3.38
C GLY A 459 -1.15 -33.39 -3.79
N MET A 460 -1.16 -34.64 -3.33
CA MET A 460 -2.29 -35.55 -3.46
C MET A 460 -2.64 -36.09 -2.08
N VAL A 461 -3.94 -36.11 -1.74
CA VAL A 461 -4.42 -36.83 -0.56
C VAL A 461 -5.02 -38.14 -1.01
N LYS A 462 -4.52 -39.25 -0.46
CA LYS A 462 -5.16 -40.56 -0.53
C LYS A 462 -6.03 -40.72 0.72
N SER A 463 -7.30 -41.01 0.49
CA SER A 463 -8.28 -41.17 1.56
C SER A 463 -9.27 -42.26 1.17
N ASP A 464 -9.41 -43.25 2.05
CA ASP A 464 -10.21 -44.46 1.79
C ASP A 464 -11.71 -44.23 1.96
N PHE A 465 -12.15 -43.01 2.32
CA PHE A 465 -13.56 -42.71 2.61
C PHE A 465 -14.48 -42.87 1.40
N TYR A 466 -13.93 -42.92 0.19
CA TYR A 466 -14.66 -43.14 -1.06
C TYR A 466 -13.87 -43.90 -2.15
N GLY A 467 -12.69 -44.45 -1.84
CA GLY A 467 -11.82 -45.10 -2.83
C GLY A 467 -11.34 -44.16 -3.94
N GLY A 468 -11.10 -42.87 -3.63
CA GLY A 468 -10.74 -41.84 -4.61
C GLY A 468 -9.50 -41.03 -4.20
N PHE A 469 -8.77 -40.55 -5.20
CA PHE A 469 -7.59 -39.70 -5.04
C PHE A 469 -7.97 -38.21 -5.17
N PHE A 470 -7.45 -37.35 -4.28
CA PHE A 470 -7.73 -35.91 -4.29
C PHE A 470 -6.46 -35.11 -4.63
N PRO A 471 -6.16 -34.89 -5.92
CA PRO A 471 -4.99 -34.11 -6.33
C PRO A 471 -5.26 -32.60 -6.28
N SER A 472 -4.26 -31.81 -5.88
CA SER A 472 -4.21 -30.37 -6.17
C SER A 472 -3.29 -30.14 -7.37
N PHE A 473 -3.85 -29.69 -8.51
CA PHE A 473 -3.08 -29.36 -9.71
C PHE A 473 -2.44 -27.96 -9.69
N PHE A 474 -2.40 -27.32 -8.51
CA PHE A 474 -1.81 -26.01 -8.33
C PHE A 474 -0.29 -26.09 -8.25
N ARG A 475 0.40 -25.32 -9.10
CA ARG A 475 1.86 -25.30 -9.19
C ARG A 475 2.43 -24.54 -7.99
N GLU A 476 2.80 -25.27 -6.95
CA GLU A 476 3.30 -24.69 -5.70
C GLU A 476 4.80 -24.93 -5.53
N LYS A 477 5.54 -23.92 -5.05
CA LYS A 477 7.00 -24.06 -4.84
C LYS A 477 7.31 -24.84 -3.56
N SER A 478 6.36 -24.85 -2.62
CA SER A 478 6.50 -25.50 -1.32
C SER A 478 5.66 -26.78 -1.23
N LYS A 479 6.31 -27.92 -0.96
CA LYS A 479 5.63 -29.19 -0.63
C LYS A 479 4.54 -28.99 0.44
N LYS A 480 4.87 -28.23 1.49
CA LYS A 480 3.94 -27.96 2.59
C LYS A 480 2.67 -27.27 2.11
N PHE A 481 2.75 -26.33 1.17
CA PHE A 481 1.57 -25.61 0.68
C PHE A 481 0.76 -26.45 -0.32
N ALA A 482 1.43 -27.28 -1.11
CA ALA A 482 0.77 -28.23 -2.02
C ALA A 482 -0.11 -29.24 -1.24
N GLU A 483 0.41 -29.80 -0.15
CA GLU A 483 -0.35 -30.71 0.71
C GLU A 483 -1.53 -30.01 1.41
N GLN A 484 -1.38 -28.74 1.78
CA GLN A 484 -2.47 -27.96 2.38
C GLN A 484 -3.59 -27.67 1.37
N ALA A 485 -3.24 -27.37 0.12
CA ALA A 485 -4.21 -27.22 -0.95
C ALA A 485 -4.97 -28.53 -1.21
N ALA A 486 -4.28 -29.66 -1.20
CA ALA A 486 -4.90 -30.97 -1.37
C ALA A 486 -5.86 -31.31 -0.19
N ALA A 487 -5.50 -30.94 1.04
CA ALA A 487 -6.40 -31.07 2.20
C ALA A 487 -7.67 -30.22 2.06
N ILE A 488 -7.56 -29.00 1.52
CA ILE A 488 -8.73 -28.14 1.24
C ILE A 488 -9.66 -28.79 0.22
N VAL A 489 -9.11 -29.33 -0.89
CA VAL A 489 -9.92 -30.05 -1.90
C VAL A 489 -10.68 -31.20 -1.26
N CYS A 490 -10.03 -31.97 -0.38
CA CYS A 490 -10.66 -33.07 0.35
C CYS A 490 -11.79 -32.56 1.27
N LEU A 491 -11.53 -31.58 2.14
CA LEU A 491 -12.51 -31.02 3.07
C LEU A 491 -13.74 -30.45 2.35
N ARG A 492 -13.55 -29.67 1.28
CA ARG A 492 -14.65 -29.14 0.46
C ARG A 492 -15.46 -30.22 -0.22
N THR A 493 -14.80 -31.26 -0.73
CA THR A 493 -15.49 -32.39 -1.37
C THR A 493 -16.32 -33.17 -0.34
N LEU A 494 -15.86 -33.24 0.91
CA LEU A 494 -16.59 -33.85 2.03
C LEU A 494 -17.69 -32.93 2.60
N GLY A 495 -17.76 -31.67 2.19
CA GLY A 495 -18.68 -30.68 2.77
C GLY A 495 -18.34 -30.32 4.22
N VAL A 496 -17.08 -30.47 4.61
CA VAL A 496 -16.57 -30.17 5.95
C VAL A 496 -15.87 -28.81 5.94
N PRO A 497 -16.01 -27.97 6.98
CA PRO A 497 -15.28 -26.72 7.10
C PRO A 497 -13.77 -26.93 6.94
N GLU A 498 -13.06 -25.97 6.34
CA GLU A 498 -11.61 -26.04 6.16
C GLU A 498 -10.82 -25.32 7.26
N GLY A 499 -11.51 -24.68 8.20
CA GLY A 499 -10.92 -24.03 9.38
C GLY A 499 -10.44 -22.61 9.10
N ARG A 500 -11.07 -21.90 8.14
CA ARG A 500 -10.78 -20.48 7.89
C ARG A 500 -11.23 -19.61 9.06
N ILE A 501 -10.54 -18.49 9.27
CA ILE A 501 -10.91 -17.48 10.29
C ILE A 501 -12.35 -16.96 10.11
N ARG A 502 -12.87 -17.00 8.87
CA ARG A 502 -14.22 -16.52 8.50
C ARG A 502 -15.31 -17.61 8.49
N GLU A 503 -14.97 -18.89 8.66
CA GLU A 503 -15.95 -19.95 8.81
C GLU A 503 -16.42 -19.94 10.27
N GLY A 504 -17.56 -19.29 10.55
CA GLY A 504 -18.14 -19.33 11.89
C GLY A 504 -18.33 -20.77 12.38
N ASN A 505 -18.15 -21.00 13.69
CA ASN A 505 -18.46 -22.28 14.34
C ASN A 505 -19.97 -22.58 14.22
N SER A 506 -20.40 -23.11 13.08
CA SER A 506 -21.76 -23.61 12.89
C SER A 506 -21.82 -25.05 13.37
N SER A 507 -22.57 -25.27 14.45
CA SER A 507 -23.07 -26.58 14.82
C SER A 507 -23.93 -27.19 13.70
N LEU A 508 -23.77 -28.50 13.54
CA LEU A 508 -24.41 -29.51 12.66
C LEU A 508 -25.74 -29.14 11.93
N VAL A 509 -25.83 -29.51 10.65
CA VAL A 509 -26.75 -30.51 10.03
C VAL A 509 -27.06 -30.18 8.56
N ASN A 510 -26.77 -31.12 7.63
CA ASN A 510 -27.77 -31.53 6.65
C ASN A 510 -27.61 -33.01 6.26
N LYS A 511 -28.62 -33.80 6.63
CA LYS A 511 -28.79 -35.23 6.32
C LYS A 511 -29.16 -35.42 4.86
N ARG A 512 -28.59 -36.44 4.19
CA ARG A 512 -29.33 -37.27 3.24
C ARG A 512 -29.03 -38.77 3.47
N LYS A 513 -30.12 -39.53 3.57
CA LYS A 513 -30.29 -40.99 3.75
C LYS A 513 -29.48 -41.83 2.75
N ARG A 514 -29.06 -43.05 3.15
CA ARG A 514 -29.76 -44.34 2.81
C ARG A 514 -29.03 -45.60 3.33
N GLU A 515 -29.74 -46.33 4.20
CA GLU A 515 -29.88 -47.81 4.37
C GLU A 515 -28.72 -48.77 4.02
N GLU A 516 -28.31 -49.65 4.96
CA GLU A 516 -28.78 -51.05 5.09
C GLU A 516 -28.05 -51.83 6.23
N ARG A 517 -28.83 -52.60 7.01
CA ARG A 517 -28.61 -53.98 7.53
C ARG A 517 -27.23 -54.32 8.16
N ARG A 518 -27.08 -54.90 9.37
CA ARG A 518 -27.84 -55.91 10.15
C ARG A 518 -27.15 -56.10 11.53
N HIS A 519 -27.94 -56.51 12.53
CA HIS A 519 -27.68 -57.46 13.65
C HIS A 519 -26.28 -57.54 14.30
N SER A 520 -26.09 -57.69 15.62
CA SER A 520 -26.93 -58.00 16.79
C SER A 520 -25.99 -58.13 18.02
N ALA A 521 -26.58 -58.20 19.21
CA ALA A 521 -26.03 -58.56 20.53
C ALA A 521 -25.55 -57.34 21.38
N SER A 522 -26.41 -56.76 22.21
CA SER A 522 -26.92 -57.21 23.55
C SER A 522 -25.87 -57.03 24.65
N GLU A 523 -26.07 -56.02 25.51
CA GLU A 523 -26.36 -56.18 26.96
C GLU A 523 -25.06 -55.99 27.77
N ASP A 524 -24.97 -55.31 28.91
CA ASP A 524 -25.96 -54.74 29.83
C ASP A 524 -25.23 -53.79 30.82
N THR A 525 -25.97 -52.88 31.45
CA THR A 525 -25.71 -52.18 32.76
C THR A 525 -24.37 -51.46 33.01
N GLY A 526 -24.21 -50.36 33.75
CA GLY A 526 -25.06 -49.59 34.65
C GLY A 526 -24.14 -48.74 35.56
N ILE A 527 -24.53 -47.48 35.81
CA ILE A 527 -24.50 -46.78 37.11
C ILE A 527 -23.14 -46.38 37.79
N THR A 528 -23.12 -45.10 38.20
CA THR A 528 -22.40 -44.41 39.32
C THR A 528 -20.91 -44.08 39.30
N ASP A 529 -20.65 -42.76 39.23
CA ASP A 529 -20.22 -41.86 40.34
C ASP A 529 -19.00 -42.17 41.25
N SER A 530 -18.23 -41.10 41.45
CA SER A 530 -17.47 -40.69 42.66
C SER A 530 -16.08 -41.28 42.97
N THR A 531 -15.12 -40.34 43.03
CA THR A 531 -14.09 -40.10 44.08
C THR A 531 -13.19 -41.23 44.64
N ASN A 532 -11.87 -41.06 44.46
CA ASN A 532 -10.85 -40.85 45.52
C ASN A 532 -9.44 -41.03 44.90
N ARG A 533 -8.51 -40.07 44.99
CA ARG A 533 -7.70 -39.63 46.15
C ARG A 533 -6.64 -40.65 46.59
N LYS A 534 -5.37 -40.21 46.55
CA LYS A 534 -4.30 -40.31 47.59
C LYS A 534 -2.91 -40.56 46.96
N ARG A 535 -1.96 -39.62 47.11
CA ARG A 535 -0.89 -39.52 48.16
C ARG A 535 0.44 -40.08 47.62
N ARG A 536 1.65 -39.63 47.98
CA ARG A 536 2.22 -38.85 49.12
C ARG A 536 3.61 -38.34 48.65
N VAL A 537 4.07 -37.10 48.97
CA VAL A 537 4.84 -36.63 50.17
C VAL A 537 6.28 -37.20 50.21
N THR A 538 7.35 -36.40 50.29
CA THR A 538 7.95 -35.64 51.45
C THR A 538 8.84 -34.47 50.95
N GLU A 539 8.74 -33.21 51.44
CA GLU A 539 9.25 -32.59 52.71
C GLU A 539 10.80 -32.52 52.77
N GLU A 540 11.53 -31.52 53.31
CA GLU A 540 11.40 -30.16 53.89
C GLU A 540 12.89 -29.73 54.10
N SER A 541 13.37 -28.48 54.20
CA SER A 541 13.12 -27.50 55.26
C SER A 541 13.98 -26.23 55.00
N GLN A 542 13.51 -25.08 55.48
CA GLN A 542 14.19 -23.78 55.55
C GLN A 542 15.08 -23.64 56.82
N LYS A 543 15.98 -22.64 56.83
CA LYS A 543 16.13 -21.70 57.96
C LYS A 543 16.96 -20.45 57.61
N GLU A 544 16.52 -19.34 58.19
CA GLU A 544 17.01 -17.94 58.15
C GLU A 544 18.28 -17.72 59.01
N GLU A 545 19.01 -16.61 58.77
CA GLU A 545 19.24 -15.51 59.74
C GLU A 545 20.17 -14.40 59.18
N GLN A 546 19.84 -13.14 59.56
CA GLN A 546 20.63 -11.89 59.47
C GLN A 546 21.84 -11.93 60.44
N GLU A 547 22.92 -11.14 60.39
CA GLU A 547 23.02 -9.66 60.53
C GLU A 547 24.53 -9.23 60.51
N SER A 548 24.86 -7.99 60.05
CA SER A 548 25.81 -6.97 60.59
C SER A 548 27.28 -7.34 61.01
N SER A 549 28.40 -6.59 60.87
CA SER A 549 28.80 -5.21 60.51
C SER A 549 30.35 -5.07 60.56
N ASP A 550 30.87 -3.88 60.17
CA ASP A 550 32.16 -3.21 60.50
C ASP A 550 33.42 -3.51 59.63
N LYS A 551 34.30 -2.57 59.24
CA LYS A 551 34.38 -1.08 59.24
C LYS A 551 35.71 -0.63 58.55
N SER A 552 35.76 0.62 58.07
CA SER A 552 36.91 1.60 57.91
C SER A 552 36.90 2.30 56.53
N MET A 553 36.45 3.56 56.39
CA MET A 553 37.08 4.90 56.66
C MET A 553 38.34 5.16 55.79
N VAL A 554 38.50 6.25 55.00
CA VAL A 554 38.54 7.72 55.28
C VAL A 554 38.39 8.47 53.92
N VAL A 555 37.40 9.33 53.64
CA VAL A 555 37.22 10.81 53.84
C VAL A 555 38.07 11.76 52.95
N ASN A 556 37.44 12.50 51.99
CA ASN A 556 37.33 13.98 51.95
C ASN A 556 36.83 14.57 50.59
N GLY A 557 35.86 15.51 50.66
CA GLY A 557 35.91 16.79 49.92
C GLY A 557 35.09 17.00 48.62
N VAL A 558 33.83 17.45 48.76
CA VAL A 558 33.07 18.61 48.14
C VAL A 558 33.41 19.12 46.71
N PRO A 559 32.43 19.64 45.92
CA PRO A 559 32.41 19.63 44.43
C PRO A 559 32.65 20.99 43.74
N GLN A 560 32.85 20.96 42.40
CA GLN A 560 32.22 21.78 41.31
C GLN A 560 33.03 21.67 39.99
N PRO A 561 32.48 22.01 38.80
CA PRO A 561 31.10 22.38 38.45
C PRO A 561 30.29 21.28 37.72
#